data_AF-A0A966MUH9-F1
#
_entry.id   AF-A0A966MUH9-F1
#
_cell.length_a   1.000
_cell.length_b   1.000
_cell.length_c   1.000
_cell.angle_alpha   90.00
_cell.angle_beta   90.00
_cell.angle_gamma   90.00
#
_symmetry.space_group_name_H-M   'P 1'
#
loop_
_entity.id
_entity.type
_entity.pdbx_description
1 polymer ?
#
loop_
_entity_poly.entity_id
_entity_poly.type
_entity_poly.pdbx_seq_one_letter_code
_entity_poly.pdbx_strand_id
1 'polypeptide(L)'
;MEEISLLLELNRQFPKERVWDEYEIFIRAGYIKELTDFVPPAPDKARLLTPQWAIDKANQLGAEIQRELIGSGAKIIGDIDSLGNASVPAGTSTYPDTIDIKTVSAAMLTFDQETIKKFPLKWITRNLRERALKQIRARSSRFR
;
A
#
# COMPACT_ATOMS: atom_id res chain seq x y z
N MET A 1 -7.42 4.96 10.72
CA MET A 1 -6.26 4.37 11.43
C MET A 1 -6.21 2.85 11.33
N GLU A 2 -7.35 2.15 11.41
CA GLU A 2 -7.39 0.68 11.32
C GLU A 2 -6.78 0.13 10.02
N GLU A 3 -7.12 0.70 8.86
CA GLU A 3 -6.62 0.26 7.55
C GLU A 3 -5.08 0.38 7.47
N ILE A 4 -4.54 1.46 8.03
CA ILE A 4 -3.10 1.69 8.10
C ILE A 4 -2.44 0.66 9.02
N SER A 5 -3.07 0.36 10.16
CA SER A 5 -2.57 -0.64 11.12
C SER A 5 -2.58 -2.03 10.50
N LEU A 6 -3.63 -2.37 9.76
CA LEU A 6 -3.72 -3.61 8.98
C LEU A 6 -2.57 -3.72 7.97
N LEU A 7 -2.33 -2.67 7.18
CA LEU A 7 -1.23 -2.63 6.21
C LEU A 7 0.13 -2.80 6.89
N LEU A 8 0.38 -2.07 7.98
CA LEU A 8 1.64 -2.15 8.72
C LEU A 8 1.88 -3.56 9.28
N GLU A 9 0.85 -4.19 9.84
CA GLU A 9 0.95 -5.54 10.35
C GLU A 9 1.16 -6.55 9.22
N LEU A 10 0.44 -6.42 8.10
CA LEU A 10 0.67 -7.25 6.90
C LEU A 10 2.11 -7.11 6.39
N ASN A 11 2.67 -5.90 6.38
CA ASN A 11 4.05 -5.66 5.95
C ASN A 11 5.06 -6.29 6.90
N ARG A 12 4.80 -6.24 8.21
CA ARG A 12 5.64 -6.85 9.23
C ARG A 12 5.64 -8.38 9.14
N GLN A 13 4.49 -8.95 8.82
CA GLN A 13 4.30 -10.40 8.69
C GLN A 13 4.60 -10.93 7.28
N PHE A 14 4.84 -10.05 6.30
CA PHE A 14 5.09 -10.48 4.93
C PHE A 14 6.39 -11.30 4.86
N PRO A 15 6.34 -12.56 4.37
CA PRO A 15 7.51 -13.42 4.43
C PRO A 15 8.66 -12.90 3.57
N LYS A 16 9.88 -12.89 4.13
CA LYS A 16 11.06 -12.28 3.51
C LYS A 16 11.54 -13.03 2.27
N GLU A 17 11.18 -14.29 2.14
CA GLU A 17 11.47 -15.14 0.99
C GLU A 17 10.60 -14.84 -0.24
N ARG A 18 9.49 -14.10 -0.06
CA ARG A 18 8.59 -13.75 -1.16
C ARG A 18 9.14 -12.57 -1.94
N VAL A 19 8.91 -12.60 -3.25
CA VAL A 19 9.38 -11.55 -4.16
C VAL A 19 8.42 -10.36 -4.18
N TRP A 20 8.92 -9.22 -4.66
CA TRP A 20 8.15 -7.98 -4.78
C TRP A 20 6.85 -8.16 -5.58
N ASP A 21 6.88 -8.91 -6.68
CA ASP A 21 5.70 -9.16 -7.52
C ASP A 21 4.55 -9.80 -6.72
N GLU A 22 4.87 -10.71 -5.78
CA GLU A 22 3.86 -11.32 -4.91
C GLU A 22 3.25 -10.28 -3.96
N TYR A 23 4.08 -9.41 -3.40
CA TYR A 23 3.58 -8.33 -2.54
C TYR A 23 2.65 -7.37 -3.33
N GLU A 24 3.07 -6.99 -4.53
CA GLU A 24 2.31 -6.06 -5.37
C GLU A 24 0.94 -6.63 -5.77
N ILE A 25 0.90 -7.92 -6.13
CA ILE A 25 -0.34 -8.55 -6.57
C ILE A 25 -1.24 -8.91 -5.38
N PHE A 26 -0.71 -9.59 -4.37
CA PHE A 26 -1.55 -10.13 -3.30
C PHE A 26 -1.89 -9.09 -2.24
N ILE A 27 -0.91 -8.29 -1.81
CA ILE A 27 -1.10 -7.35 -0.71
C ILE A 27 -1.63 -6.03 -1.26
N ARG A 28 -0.85 -5.39 -2.13
CA ARG A 28 -1.19 -4.04 -2.62
C ARG A 28 -2.46 -4.07 -3.47
N ALA A 29 -2.49 -4.84 -4.55
CA ALA A 29 -3.65 -4.90 -5.43
C ALA A 29 -4.80 -5.73 -4.84
N GLY A 30 -4.48 -6.85 -4.18
CA GLY A 30 -5.47 -7.83 -3.75
C GLY A 30 -6.17 -7.55 -2.42
N TYR A 31 -5.62 -6.71 -1.54
CA TYR A 31 -6.26 -6.39 -0.25
C TYR A 31 -6.34 -4.90 0.07
N ILE A 32 -5.28 -4.14 -0.22
CA ILE A 32 -5.13 -2.79 0.29
C ILE A 32 -5.77 -1.74 -0.63
N LYS A 33 -5.71 -1.96 -1.94
CA LYS A 33 -6.21 -1.01 -2.94
C LYS A 33 -7.68 -0.62 -2.72
N GLU A 34 -8.53 -1.54 -2.30
CA GLU A 34 -9.93 -1.23 -2.05
C GLU A 34 -10.11 -0.29 -0.88
N LEU A 35 -9.39 -0.57 0.21
CA LEU A 35 -9.41 0.26 1.40
C LEU A 35 -8.96 1.69 1.12
N THR A 36 -8.02 1.88 0.19
CA THR A 36 -7.50 3.22 -0.14
C THR A 36 -8.31 3.95 -1.18
N ASP A 37 -8.88 3.24 -2.16
CA ASP A 37 -9.44 3.87 -3.36
C ASP A 37 -10.97 3.92 -3.37
N PHE A 38 -11.63 2.96 -2.70
CA PHE A 38 -13.08 2.76 -2.84
C PHE A 38 -13.83 2.77 -1.50
N VAL A 39 -13.18 2.41 -0.39
CA VAL A 39 -13.80 2.50 0.94
C VAL A 39 -13.73 3.93 1.44
N PRO A 40 -14.88 4.61 1.63
CA PRO A 40 -14.86 5.95 2.18
C PRO A 40 -14.42 5.90 3.66
N PRO A 41 -13.52 6.79 4.08
CA PRO A 41 -13.08 6.84 5.47
C PRO A 41 -14.28 7.22 6.36
N ALA A 42 -14.59 6.37 7.33
CA ALA A 42 -15.68 6.63 8.24
C ALA A 42 -15.41 7.92 9.07
N PRO A 43 -16.40 8.80 9.24
CA PRO A 43 -16.20 10.12 9.83
C PRO A 43 -15.78 10.09 11.31
N ASP A 44 -16.11 9.01 12.00
CA ASP A 44 -15.80 8.71 13.39
C ASP A 44 -14.44 8.00 13.57
N LYS A 45 -13.84 7.48 12.49
CA LYS A 45 -12.56 6.79 12.58
C LYS A 45 -11.40 7.78 12.72
N ALA A 46 -10.45 7.41 13.58
CA ALA A 46 -9.22 8.18 13.77
C ALA A 46 -8.47 8.37 12.43
N ARG A 47 -7.96 9.58 12.22
CA ARG A 47 -7.17 9.97 11.04
C ARG A 47 -5.68 9.92 11.34
N LEU A 48 -4.88 9.75 10.29
CA LEU A 48 -3.44 9.89 10.39
C LEU A 48 -3.10 11.37 10.58
N LEU A 49 -2.39 11.67 11.66
CA LEU A 49 -1.88 13.01 11.97
C LEU A 49 -0.41 13.08 11.59
N THR A 50 0.02 14.25 11.12
CA THR A 50 1.41 14.51 10.79
C THR A 50 2.16 14.89 12.07
N PRO A 51 3.28 14.22 12.41
CA PRO A 51 4.04 14.59 13.59
C PRO A 51 4.71 15.95 13.40
N GLN A 52 4.84 16.72 14.48
CA GLN A 52 5.31 18.10 14.42
C GLN A 52 6.68 18.24 13.74
N TRP A 53 7.62 17.35 14.05
CA TRP A 53 8.96 17.37 13.44
C TRP A 53 8.93 17.28 11.92
N ALA A 54 7.96 16.57 11.35
CA ALA A 54 7.83 16.41 9.91
C ALA A 54 7.25 17.68 9.26
N ILE A 55 6.32 18.35 9.94
CA ILE A 55 5.78 19.65 9.52
C ILE A 55 6.90 20.69 9.53
N ASP A 56 7.64 20.77 10.63
CA ASP A 56 8.74 21.72 10.79
C ASP A 56 9.82 21.48 9.72
N LYS A 57 10.16 20.22 9.45
CA LYS A 57 11.14 19.87 8.44
C LYS A 57 10.68 20.18 7.02
N ALA A 58 9.41 19.90 6.70
CA ALA A 58 8.81 20.23 5.42
C ALA A 58 8.79 21.75 5.20
N ASN A 59 8.44 22.52 6.24
CA ASN A 59 8.42 23.97 6.17
C ASN A 59 9.82 24.57 6.02
N GLN A 60 10.82 24.03 6.72
CA GLN A 60 12.21 24.40 6.53
C GLN A 60 12.66 24.20 5.07
N LEU A 61 12.42 23.01 4.52
CA LEU A 61 12.77 22.69 3.13
C LEU A 61 12.00 23.55 2.13
N GLY A 62 10.72 23.81 2.39
CA GLY A 62 9.90 24.71 1.58
C GLY A 62 10.48 26.11 1.51
N ALA A 63 10.95 26.67 2.63
CA ALA A 63 11.59 27.98 2.68
C ALA A 63 12.98 28.02 2.01
N GLU A 64 13.70 26.90 1.99
CA GLU A 64 14.94 26.75 1.21
C GLU A 64 14.63 26.78 -0.30
N ILE A 65 13.67 25.97 -0.74
CA ILE A 65 13.22 25.88 -2.15
C ILE A 65 12.66 27.23 -2.63
N GLN A 66 11.86 27.91 -1.79
CA GLN A 66 11.32 29.23 -2.09
C GLN A 66 12.45 30.21 -2.46
N ARG A 67 13.52 30.25 -1.66
CA ARG A 67 14.66 31.15 -1.89
C ARG A 67 15.39 30.82 -3.18
N GLU A 68 15.57 29.52 -3.47
CA GLU A 68 16.20 29.07 -4.71
C GLU A 68 15.36 29.43 -5.95
N LEU A 69 14.04 29.25 -5.88
CA LEU A 69 13.13 29.60 -6.97
C LEU A 69 13.13 31.10 -7.27
N ILE A 70 13.08 31.94 -6.24
CA ILE A 70 13.19 33.41 -6.40
C ILE A 70 14.56 33.77 -7.00
N GLY A 71 15.64 33.17 -6.48
CA GLY A 71 17.00 33.39 -6.97
C GLY A 71 17.24 32.93 -8.41
N SER A 72 16.47 31.95 -8.89
CA SER A 72 16.59 31.43 -10.26
C SER A 72 16.16 32.42 -11.35
N GLY A 73 15.36 33.45 -11.00
CA GLY A 73 14.77 34.38 -11.96
C GLY A 73 13.71 33.76 -12.88
N ALA A 74 13.30 32.50 -12.62
CA ALA A 74 12.24 31.84 -13.37
C ALA A 74 10.88 32.52 -13.13
N LYS A 75 10.03 32.52 -14.16
CA LYS A 75 8.63 32.95 -14.03
C LYS A 75 7.85 31.92 -13.21
N ILE A 76 7.52 32.26 -11.97
CA ILE A 76 6.73 31.40 -11.08
C ILE A 76 5.25 31.53 -11.42
N ILE A 77 4.56 30.38 -11.56
CA ILE A 77 3.11 30.31 -11.72
C ILE A 77 2.54 29.67 -10.46
N GLY A 78 1.72 30.43 -9.72
CA GLY A 78 1.13 30.00 -8.45
C GLY A 78 1.57 30.86 -7.27
N ASP A 79 1.18 30.45 -6.07
CA ASP A 79 1.53 31.13 -4.81
C ASP A 79 2.84 30.57 -4.25
N ILE A 80 3.90 31.37 -4.33
CA ILE A 80 5.22 30.99 -3.82
C ILE A 80 5.29 31.02 -2.30
N ASP A 81 4.47 31.84 -1.64
CA ASP A 81 4.48 31.98 -0.18
C ASP A 81 3.81 30.78 0.51
N SER A 82 3.14 29.92 -0.27
CA SER A 82 2.67 28.62 0.19
C SER A 82 3.81 27.65 0.52
N LEU A 83 5.01 27.85 -0.06
CA LEU A 83 6.19 27.04 0.23
C LEU A 83 6.77 27.45 1.59
N GLY A 84 6.78 26.52 2.53
CA GLY A 84 7.34 26.76 3.86
C GLY A 84 6.32 27.13 4.95
N ASN A 85 5.04 27.25 4.59
CA ASN A 85 3.95 27.61 5.50
C ASN A 85 2.82 26.56 5.52
N ALA A 86 3.15 25.29 5.28
CA ALA A 86 2.16 24.22 5.25
C ALA A 86 1.51 24.05 6.64
N SER A 87 0.18 24.14 6.66
CA SER A 87 -0.65 23.85 7.82
C SER A 87 -1.42 22.57 7.56
N VAL A 88 -1.09 21.52 8.31
CA VAL A 88 -1.74 20.21 8.24
C VAL A 88 -2.12 19.75 9.64
N PRO A 89 -3.11 18.85 9.80
CA PRO A 89 -3.47 18.31 11.10
C PRO A 89 -2.25 17.69 11.81
N ALA A 90 -1.79 18.36 12.86
CA ALA A 90 -0.63 17.97 13.64
C ALA A 90 -1.02 17.07 14.81
N GLY A 91 -0.20 16.07 15.11
CA GLY A 91 -0.36 15.27 16.32
C GLY A 91 0.36 13.94 16.28
N THR A 92 0.17 13.17 17.36
CA THR A 92 0.68 11.80 17.46
C THR A 92 -0.41 10.84 17.03
N SER A 93 -0.11 10.00 16.04
CA SER A 93 -1.04 8.96 15.60
C SER A 93 -0.89 7.73 16.48
N THR A 94 -1.99 7.27 17.08
CA THR A 94 -2.05 6.01 17.82
C THR A 94 -2.60 4.91 16.93
N TYR A 95 -1.85 3.82 16.79
CA TYR A 95 -2.26 2.66 16.00
C TYR A 95 -3.04 1.68 16.90
N PRO A 96 -4.29 1.34 16.57
CA PRO A 96 -5.04 0.36 17.35
C PRO A 96 -4.50 -1.06 17.16
N ASP A 97 -4.51 -1.84 18.25
CA ASP A 97 -4.17 -3.27 18.24
C ASP A 97 -5.35 -4.15 17.76
N THR A 98 -6.57 -3.61 17.79
CA THR A 98 -7.80 -4.29 17.37
C THR A 98 -8.40 -3.60 16.16
N ILE A 99 -8.94 -4.38 15.22
CA ILE A 99 -9.56 -3.88 13.99
C ILE A 99 -10.96 -4.46 13.87
N ASP A 100 -11.94 -3.65 13.45
CA ASP A 100 -13.29 -4.15 13.14
C ASP A 100 -13.25 -5.19 12.01
N ILE A 101 -13.99 -6.28 12.19
CA ILE A 101 -14.10 -7.37 11.22
C ILE A 101 -14.62 -6.87 9.86
N LYS A 102 -15.45 -5.82 9.85
CA LYS A 102 -15.94 -5.21 8.61
C LYS A 102 -14.79 -4.63 7.78
N THR A 103 -13.84 -3.95 8.42
CA THR A 103 -12.65 -3.39 7.75
C THR A 103 -11.82 -4.50 7.12
N VAL A 104 -11.62 -5.61 7.83
CA VAL A 104 -10.90 -6.78 7.29
C VAL A 104 -11.66 -7.42 6.13
N SER A 105 -12.99 -7.59 6.27
CA SER A 105 -13.81 -8.16 5.20
C SER A 105 -13.80 -7.31 3.93
N ALA A 106 -13.83 -5.98 4.05
CA ALA A 106 -13.76 -5.08 2.91
C ALA A 106 -12.44 -5.24 2.16
N ALA A 107 -11.32 -5.36 2.89
CA ALA A 107 -10.02 -5.66 2.29
C ALA A 107 -10.01 -7.03 1.58
N MET A 108 -10.60 -8.06 2.19
CA MET A 108 -10.56 -9.40 1.61
C MET A 108 -11.44 -9.56 0.37
N LEU A 109 -12.54 -8.80 0.27
CA LEU A 109 -13.46 -8.85 -0.87
C LEU A 109 -12.86 -8.26 -2.16
N THR A 110 -11.76 -7.53 -2.06
CA THR A 110 -11.02 -6.99 -3.22
C THR A 110 -10.40 -8.08 -4.08
N PHE A 111 -10.17 -9.27 -3.51
CA PHE A 111 -9.57 -10.37 -4.24
C PHE A 111 -10.56 -10.95 -5.27
N ASP A 112 -10.44 -10.48 -6.51
CA ASP A 112 -11.36 -10.79 -7.61
C ASP A 112 -10.66 -11.45 -8.81
N GLN A 113 -11.46 -11.78 -9.84
CA GLN A 113 -10.94 -12.41 -11.05
C GLN A 113 -10.01 -11.48 -11.85
N GLU A 114 -10.18 -10.16 -11.77
CA GLU A 114 -9.31 -9.19 -12.44
C GLU A 114 -7.91 -9.17 -11.81
N THR A 115 -7.81 -9.38 -10.50
CA THR A 115 -6.54 -9.55 -9.79
C THR A 115 -5.78 -10.76 -10.31
N ILE A 116 -6.47 -11.86 -10.63
CA ILE A 116 -5.86 -13.09 -11.21
C ILE A 116 -5.20 -12.80 -12.56
N LYS A 117 -5.74 -11.88 -13.38
CA LYS A 117 -5.14 -11.53 -14.67
C LYS A 117 -3.78 -10.85 -14.56
N LYS A 118 -3.47 -10.25 -13.40
CA LYS A 118 -2.21 -9.56 -13.14
C LYS A 118 -1.07 -10.51 -12.75
N PHE A 119 -1.35 -11.80 -12.61
CA PHE A 119 -0.35 -12.78 -12.21
C PHE A 119 0.69 -13.03 -13.31
N PRO A 120 1.97 -13.20 -12.95
CA PRO A 120 2.99 -13.54 -13.93
C PRO A 120 2.67 -14.88 -14.58
N LEU A 121 2.46 -14.88 -15.89
CA LEU A 121 2.19 -16.10 -16.68
C LEU A 121 3.24 -17.20 -16.42
N LYS A 122 4.51 -16.82 -16.19
CA LYS A 122 5.60 -17.73 -15.85
C LYS A 122 5.35 -18.51 -14.55
N TRP A 123 4.73 -17.87 -13.55
CA TRP A 123 4.40 -18.53 -12.28
C TRP A 123 3.25 -19.52 -12.45
N ILE A 124 2.19 -19.11 -13.15
CA ILE A 124 1.01 -19.95 -13.42
C ILE A 124 1.45 -21.19 -14.22
N THR A 125 2.16 -20.99 -15.32
CA THR A 125 2.59 -22.07 -16.22
C THR A 125 3.56 -23.06 -15.55
N ARG A 126 4.49 -22.57 -14.71
CA ARG A 126 5.39 -23.44 -13.91
C ARG A 126 4.60 -24.34 -12.96
N ASN A 127 3.71 -23.76 -12.17
CA ASN A 127 2.88 -24.52 -11.23
C ASN A 127 1.96 -25.53 -11.93
N LEU A 128 1.34 -25.13 -13.04
CA LEU A 128 0.49 -26.04 -13.84
C LEU A 128 1.31 -27.22 -14.40
N ARG A 129 2.53 -26.96 -14.90
CA ARG A 129 3.43 -28.01 -15.39
C ARG A 129 3.81 -28.99 -14.28
N GLU A 130 4.20 -28.49 -13.11
CA GLU A 130 4.55 -29.34 -11.96
C GLU A 130 3.36 -30.20 -11.51
N ARG A 131 2.16 -29.63 -11.46
CA ARG A 131 0.92 -30.36 -11.12
C ARG A 131 0.60 -31.44 -12.16
N ALA A 132 0.72 -31.12 -13.46
CA ALA A 132 0.48 -32.08 -14.53
C ALA A 132 1.47 -33.25 -14.47
N LEU A 133 2.77 -32.96 -14.29
CA LEU A 133 3.81 -33.99 -14.14
C LEU A 133 3.55 -34.89 -12.93
N LYS A 134 3.10 -34.31 -11.80
CA LYS A 134 2.75 -35.08 -10.59
C LYS A 134 1.56 -36.01 -10.85
N GLN A 135 0.53 -35.54 -11.56
CA GLN A 135 -0.64 -36.36 -11.92
C GLN A 135 -0.27 -37.50 -12.87
N ILE A 136 0.58 -37.24 -13.87
CA ILE A 136 1.06 -38.27 -14.80
C ILE A 136 1.83 -39.36 -14.04
N ARG A 137 2.76 -38.99 -13.14
CA ARG A 137 3.51 -39.93 -12.29
C ARG A 137 2.62 -40.75 -11.38
N ALA A 138 1.61 -40.12 -10.76
CA ALA A 138 0.65 -40.83 -9.89
C ALA A 138 -0.24 -41.80 -10.67
N ARG A 139 -0.53 -41.52 -11.95
CA ARG A 139 -1.25 -42.45 -12.83
C ARG A 139 -0.35 -43.60 -13.27
N SER A 140 0.89 -43.33 -13.66
CA SER A 140 1.82 -44.39 -14.10
C SER A 140 2.21 -45.34 -12.96
N SER A 141 2.23 -44.89 -11.71
CA SER A 141 2.48 -45.75 -10.54
C SER A 141 1.28 -46.62 -10.15
N ARG A 142 0.07 -46.36 -10.67
CA ARG A 142 -1.11 -47.22 -10.47
C ARG A 142 -1.22 -48.35 -11.49
N PHE A 143 -0.43 -48.30 -12.57
CA PHE A 143 -0.39 -49.31 -13.63
C PHE A 143 0.86 -50.19 -13.58
N ARG A 144 1.60 -50.16 -12.45
CA ARG A 144 2.79 -50.98 -12.21
C ARG A 144 2.58 -51.88 -11.01
#